data_AF-L8LTN9-F1
#
_entry.id   AF-L8LTN9-F1
#
_cell.length_a   1.000
_cell.length_b   1.000
_cell.length_c   1.000
_cell.angle_alpha   90.00
_cell.angle_beta   90.00
_cell.angle_gamma   90.00
#
_symmetry.space_group_name_H-M   'P 1'
#
loop_
_entity.id
_entity.type
_entity.pdbx_description
1 polymer ?
#
loop_
_entity_poly.entity_id
_entity_poly.type
_entity_poly.pdbx_seq_one_letter_code
_entity_poly.pdbx_strand_id
1 'polypeptide(L)'
;MTKTQINKKTLLEIQAWLVNYLAKSLEVETTEIDIKASFDEYSLNSHDAIYLTGELEEWLGFELEATLLYEYTNIKELSEHLDSQDL
;
A
#
# COMPACT_ATOMS: atom_id res chain seq x y z
N MET A 1 -32.66 -6.16 1.45
CA MET A 1 -31.49 -5.88 2.32
C MET A 1 -30.32 -6.65 1.73
N THR A 2 -29.63 -6.08 0.76
CA THR A 2 -28.45 -6.70 0.13
C THR A 2 -27.28 -6.54 1.08
N LYS A 3 -26.75 -7.67 1.59
CA LYS A 3 -25.48 -7.71 2.30
C LYS A 3 -24.41 -7.16 1.35
N THR A 4 -23.82 -6.03 1.68
CA THR A 4 -22.65 -5.50 0.96
C THR A 4 -21.53 -6.51 1.16
N GLN A 5 -21.20 -7.25 0.10
CA GLN A 5 -19.99 -8.06 0.06
C GLN A 5 -18.81 -7.08 0.09
N ILE A 6 -18.14 -6.94 1.23
CA ILE A 6 -16.84 -6.27 1.29
C ILE A 6 -15.91 -7.17 0.45
N ASN A 7 -15.53 -6.69 -0.74
CA ASN A 7 -14.59 -7.42 -1.59
C ASN A 7 -13.21 -7.27 -0.96
N LYS A 8 -12.81 -8.26 -0.15
CA LYS A 8 -11.46 -8.37 0.41
C LYS A 8 -10.44 -8.20 -0.72
N LYS A 9 -9.45 -7.33 -0.51
CA LYS A 9 -8.33 -7.14 -1.44
C LYS A 9 -7.34 -8.27 -1.24
N THR A 10 -6.93 -8.89 -2.34
CA THR A 10 -5.88 -9.90 -2.35
C THR A 10 -4.50 -9.27 -2.29
N LEU A 11 -3.50 -10.03 -1.84
CA LEU A 11 -2.08 -9.66 -1.91
C LEU A 11 -1.68 -9.00 -3.23
N LEU A 12 -2.08 -9.59 -4.36
CA LEU A 12 -1.73 -9.08 -5.69
C LEU A 12 -2.41 -7.74 -6.01
N GLU A 13 -3.65 -7.54 -5.56
CA GLU A 13 -4.33 -6.25 -5.73
C GLU A 13 -3.66 -5.16 -4.90
N ILE A 14 -3.25 -5.48 -3.66
CA ILE A 14 -2.56 -4.53 -2.77
C ILE A 14 -1.19 -4.16 -3.36
N GLN A 15 -0.40 -5.15 -3.81
CA GLN A 15 0.88 -4.90 -4.48
C GLN A 15 0.71 -4.04 -5.73
N ALA A 16 -0.24 -4.39 -6.60
CA ALA A 16 -0.51 -3.62 -7.80
C ALA A 16 -0.92 -2.18 -7.46
N TRP A 17 -1.74 -1.98 -6.43
CA TRP A 17 -2.13 -0.65 -5.99
C TRP A 17 -0.93 0.18 -5.53
N LEU A 18 -0.09 -0.38 -4.65
CA LEU A 18 1.11 0.29 -4.13
C LEU A 18 2.11 0.63 -5.25
N VAL A 19 2.33 -0.31 -6.18
CA VAL A 19 3.19 -0.08 -7.36
C VAL A 19 2.64 1.06 -8.23
N ASN A 20 1.35 1.07 -8.52
CA ASN A 20 0.73 2.13 -9.32
C ASN A 20 0.79 3.50 -8.61
N TYR A 21 0.59 3.51 -7.29
CA TYR A 21 0.68 4.73 -6.48
C TYR A 21 2.08 5.34 -6.56
N LEU A 22 3.12 4.53 -6.32
CA LEU A 22 4.50 5.00 -6.34
C LEU A 22 4.95 5.39 -7.74
N ALA A 23 4.63 4.59 -8.76
CA ALA A 23 4.95 4.93 -10.15
C ALA A 23 4.36 6.29 -10.55
N LYS A 24 3.11 6.56 -10.15
CA LYS A 24 2.45 7.85 -10.39
C LYS A 24 3.11 8.98 -9.59
N SER A 25 3.46 8.75 -8.32
CA SER A 25 4.06 9.77 -7.47
C SER A 25 5.49 10.13 -7.88
N LEU A 26 6.24 9.19 -8.44
CA LEU A 26 7.62 9.35 -8.90
C LEU A 26 7.73 9.71 -10.38
N GLU A 27 6.61 9.70 -11.11
CA GLU A 27 6.56 9.93 -12.57
C GLU A 27 7.38 8.92 -13.38
N VAL A 28 7.37 7.66 -12.97
CA VAL A 28 8.10 6.53 -13.60
C VAL A 28 7.15 5.42 -14.08
N GLU A 29 7.65 4.44 -14.82
CA GLU A 29 6.85 3.26 -15.19
C GLU A 29 6.69 2.29 -14.02
N THR A 30 5.58 1.56 -13.95
CA THR A 30 5.33 0.55 -12.90
C THR A 30 6.36 -0.57 -12.88
N THR A 31 7.03 -0.82 -14.02
CA THR A 31 8.13 -1.79 -14.14
C THR A 31 9.43 -1.32 -13.47
N GLU A 32 9.55 -0.04 -13.16
CA GLU A 32 10.71 0.53 -12.45
C GLU A 32 10.57 0.44 -10.92
N ILE A 33 9.38 0.07 -10.43
CA ILE A 33 9.13 -0.12 -9.00
C ILE A 33 9.50 -1.56 -8.60
N ASP A 34 10.56 -1.70 -7.82
CA ASP A 34 10.88 -2.95 -7.12
C ASP A 34 10.06 -3.06 -5.83
N ILE A 35 9.25 -4.11 -5.73
CA ILE A 35 8.42 -4.38 -4.54
C ILE A 35 9.24 -4.73 -3.29
N LYS A 36 10.54 -5.02 -3.43
CA LYS A 36 11.47 -5.33 -2.33
C LYS A 36 12.35 -4.15 -1.95
N ALA A 37 12.37 -3.08 -2.75
CA ALA A 37 13.06 -1.84 -2.40
C ALA A 37 12.34 -1.16 -1.25
N SER A 38 13.13 -0.55 -0.35
CA SER A 38 12.57 0.14 0.81
C SER A 38 11.86 1.43 0.37
N PHE A 39 10.81 1.82 1.08
CA PHE A 39 10.08 3.08 0.85
C PHE A 39 11.00 4.31 0.89
N ASP A 40 12.04 4.28 1.73
CA ASP A 40 13.07 5.32 1.79
C ASP A 40 13.86 5.48 0.48
N GLU A 41 14.05 4.40 -0.29
CA GLU A 41 14.77 4.45 -1.58
C GLU A 41 13.96 5.22 -2.65
N TYR A 42 12.64 5.24 -2.50
CA TYR A 42 11.74 6.06 -3.31
C TYR A 42 11.64 7.50 -2.82
N SER A 43 12.50 7.93 -1.90
CA SER A 43 12.51 9.30 -1.34
C SER A 43 11.16 9.73 -0.74
N LEU A 44 10.36 8.76 -0.27
CA LEU A 44 9.12 9.05 0.43
C LEU A 44 9.46 9.77 1.73
N ASN A 45 9.10 11.05 1.82
CA ASN A 45 9.26 11.80 3.05
C ASN A 45 8.05 11.55 3.98
N SER A 46 8.08 12.10 5.20
CA SER A 46 7.00 11.90 6.17
C SER A 46 5.64 12.40 5.70
N HIS A 47 5.58 13.39 4.80
CA HIS A 47 4.34 13.83 4.18
C HIS A 47 3.83 12.75 3.23
N ASP A 48 4.65 12.25 2.32
CA ASP A 48 4.25 11.24 1.34
C ASP A 48 3.77 9.95 2.02
N ALA A 49 4.41 9.55 3.12
CA ALA A 49 3.99 8.41 3.93
C ALA A 49 2.58 8.59 4.52
N ILE A 50 2.23 9.79 4.99
CA ILE A 50 0.90 10.10 5.52
C ILE A 50 -0.15 10.03 4.41
N TYR A 51 0.13 10.60 3.23
CA TYR A 51 -0.81 10.56 2.11
C TYR A 51 -0.97 9.15 1.54
N LEU A 52 0.12 8.40 1.41
CA LEU A 52 0.08 7.00 1.00
C LEU A 52 -0.82 6.19 1.94
N THR A 53 -0.65 6.37 3.25
CA THR A 53 -1.46 5.65 4.25
C THR A 53 -2.93 6.02 4.13
N GLY A 54 -3.26 7.31 4.04
CA GLY A 54 -4.66 7.76 3.92
C GLY A 54 -5.34 7.26 2.63
N GLU A 55 -4.65 7.33 1.48
CA GLU A 55 -5.19 6.83 0.21
C GLU A 55 -5.37 5.31 0.24
N LEU A 56 -4.48 4.60 0.94
CA LEU A 56 -4.56 3.16 1.12
C LEU A 56 -5.72 2.78 2.05
N GLU A 57 -5.93 3.50 3.16
CA GLU A 57 -7.08 3.34 4.06
C GLU A 57 -8.41 3.52 3.33
N GLU A 58 -8.53 4.59 2.53
CA GLU A 58 -9.73 4.86 1.75
C GLU A 58 -10.00 3.74 0.73
N TRP A 59 -8.95 3.23 0.08
CA TRP A 59 -9.09 2.16 -0.91
C TRP A 59 -9.40 0.79 -0.29
N LEU A 60 -8.83 0.52 0.88
CA LEU A 60 -9.04 -0.71 1.64
C LEU A 60 -10.38 -0.70 2.40
N GLY A 61 -10.88 0.47 2.78
CA GLY A 61 -12.12 0.67 3.52
C GLY A 61 -11.99 0.47 5.04
N PHE A 62 -10.78 0.56 5.60
CA PHE A 62 -10.52 0.50 7.04
C PHE A 62 -9.27 1.31 7.42
N GLU A 63 -9.15 1.64 8.72
CA GLU A 63 -8.06 2.44 9.27
C GLU A 63 -6.79 1.60 9.46
N LEU A 64 -5.65 2.17 9.09
CA LEU A 64 -4.32 1.58 9.18
C LEU A 64 -3.55 2.20 10.33
N GLU A 65 -2.74 1.41 11.03
CA GLU A 65 -1.87 1.97 12.05
C GLU A 65 -0.78 2.83 11.39
N ALA A 66 -0.56 4.05 11.90
CA ALA A 66 0.43 4.98 11.37
C ALA A 66 1.88 4.44 11.46
N THR A 67 2.12 3.39 12.23
CA THR A 67 3.42 2.73 12.38
C THR A 67 3.70 1.71 11.27
N LEU A 68 2.71 1.29 10.47
CA LEU A 68 2.87 0.21 9.50
C LEU A 68 3.99 0.47 8.49
N LEU A 69 4.14 1.69 7.98
CA LEU A 69 5.21 2.02 7.03
C LEU A 69 6.62 1.96 7.65
N TYR A 70 6.74 2.05 8.98
CA TYR A 70 8.01 1.87 9.70
C TYR A 70 8.29 0.40 10.00
N GLU A 71 7.25 -0.42 10.17
CA GLU A 71 7.38 -1.86 10.44
C GLU A 71 7.55 -2.69 9.16
N TYR A 72 6.85 -2.30 8.10
CA TYR A 72 6.83 -2.97 6.80
C TYR A 72 7.43 -2.02 5.77
N THR A 73 8.75 -2.10 5.62
CA THR A 73 9.54 -1.06 4.96
C THR A 73 9.50 -1.12 3.43
N ASN A 74 8.80 -2.09 2.84
CA ASN A 74 8.64 -2.24 1.39
C ASN A 74 7.25 -2.78 1.03
N ILE A 75 6.91 -2.68 -0.26
CA ILE A 75 5.60 -3.09 -0.80
C ILE A 75 5.30 -4.56 -0.51
N LYS A 76 6.30 -5.44 -0.66
CA LYS A 76 6.12 -6.88 -0.43
C LYS A 76 5.70 -7.15 1.01
N GLU A 77 6.45 -6.65 1.99
CA GLU A 77 6.17 -6.86 3.41
C GLU A 77 4.82 -6.25 3.83
N LEU A 78 4.53 -5.03 3.37
CA LEU A 78 3.28 -4.35 3.70
C LEU A 78 2.07 -5.11 3.13
N SER A 79 2.16 -5.51 1.87
CA SER A 79 1.07 -6.25 1.21
C SER A 79 0.84 -7.64 1.81
N GLU A 80 1.90 -8.35 2.22
CA GLU A 80 1.81 -9.63 2.93
C GLU A 80 1.13 -9.49 4.29
N HIS A 81 1.49 -8.43 5.04
CA HIS A 81 0.82 -8.13 6.30
C HIS A 81 -0.68 -7.87 6.09
N LEU A 82 -1.02 -6.99 5.15
CA LEU A 82 -2.41 -6.60 4.88
C LEU A 82 -3.27 -7.76 4.33
N ASP A 83 -2.71 -8.66 3.54
CA ASP A 83 -3.44 -9.86 3.08
C ASP A 83 -3.72 -10.86 4.22
N SER A 84 -2.77 -10.96 5.16
CA SER A 84 -2.84 -11.87 6.32
C SER A 84 -3.84 -11.42 7.39
N GLN A 85 -4.10 -10.12 7.47
CA GLN A 85 -5.20 -9.60 8.26
C GLN A 85 -6.49 -10.18 7.63
N ASP A 86 -7.28 -10.92 8.41
CA ASP A 86 -8.57 -11.46 7.98
C ASP A 86 -9.59 -10.31 7.92
N LEU A 87 -9.38 -9.43 6.93
CA LEU A 87 -10.17 -8.24 6.62
C LEU A 87 -11.43 -8.60 5.81
#